data_AF-A0A251QT19-F1
#
_entry.id   AF-A0A251QT19-F1
#
_cell.length_a   1.000
_cell.length_b   1.000
_cell.length_c   1.000
_cell.angle_alpha   90.00
_cell.angle_beta   90.00
_cell.angle_gamma   90.00
#
_symmetry.space_group_name_H-M   'P 1'
#
loop_
_entity.id
_entity.type
_entity.pdbx_description
1 polymer ?
#
loop_
_entity_poly.entity_id
_entity_poly.type
_entity_poly.pdbx_seq_one_letter_code
_entity_poly.pdbx_strand_id
1 'polypeptide(L)'
;MALLVVLLITSTEADVQIPRTKRLRITNSLASKVDMKVHCKSGAHDLGEQIVRPTESYEFRFKTNVMGTSLFFCSFQWGNEFHHFDVYKNGRDDCLTHDALCGWKFCRL
;
A
#
# COMPACT_ATOMS: atom_id res chain seq x y z
N MET A 1 28.26 7.80 -50.50
CA MET A 1 27.32 8.50 -49.60
C MET A 1 26.45 7.46 -48.92
N ALA A 2 26.94 6.84 -47.85
CA ALA A 2 26.14 5.91 -47.06
C ALA A 2 25.26 6.74 -46.12
N LEU A 3 23.94 6.65 -46.29
CA LEU A 3 22.98 7.31 -45.42
C LEU A 3 23.01 6.61 -44.04
N LEU A 4 23.59 7.29 -43.05
CA LEU A 4 23.51 6.94 -41.64
C LEU A 4 22.05 7.10 -41.19
N VAL A 5 21.31 5.99 -41.13
CA VAL A 5 20.02 5.95 -40.42
C VAL A 5 20.35 5.84 -38.94
N VAL A 6 20.49 6.98 -38.27
CA VAL A 6 20.57 7.03 -36.80
C VAL A 6 19.18 6.67 -36.27
N LEU A 7 18.98 5.40 -35.89
CA LEU A 7 17.82 5.00 -35.11
C LEU A 7 17.89 5.76 -33.78
N LEU A 8 17.08 6.81 -33.63
CA LEU A 8 16.80 7.43 -32.34
C LEU A 8 15.97 6.43 -31.54
N ILE A 9 16.66 5.53 -30.82
CA ILE A 9 16.04 4.71 -29.80
C ILE A 9 15.68 5.68 -28.67
N THR A 10 14.50 6.29 -28.73
CA THR A 10 13.94 6.98 -27.57
C THR A 10 13.69 5.89 -26.56
N SER A 11 14.58 5.73 -25.58
CA SER A 11 14.37 4.82 -24.46
C SER A 11 13.11 5.30 -23.73
N THR A 12 11.96 4.72 -24.07
CA THR A 12 10.81 4.81 -23.19
C THR A 12 11.24 4.08 -21.93
N GLU A 13 11.46 4.81 -20.85
CA GLU A 13 11.50 4.25 -19.50
C GLU A 13 10.10 3.72 -19.18
N ALA A 14 9.74 2.61 -19.83
CA ALA A 14 8.65 1.79 -19.35
C ALA A 14 9.20 1.14 -18.08
N ASP A 15 8.91 1.75 -16.92
CA ASP A 15 9.13 1.13 -15.62
C ASP A 15 8.38 -0.20 -15.63
N VAL A 16 9.10 -1.31 -15.86
CA VAL A 16 8.54 -2.64 -15.84
C VAL A 16 8.21 -2.95 -14.39
N GLN A 17 6.96 -2.69 -14.00
CA GLN A 17 6.48 -2.94 -12.64
C GLN A 17 6.32 -4.44 -12.41
N ILE A 18 7.40 -5.06 -11.93
CA ILE A 18 7.39 -6.46 -11.51
C ILE A 18 6.43 -6.59 -10.32
N PRO A 19 5.43 -7.50 -10.35
CA PRO A 19 4.55 -7.73 -9.21
C PRO A 19 5.34 -8.09 -7.96
N ARG A 20 5.20 -7.27 -6.90
CA ARG A 20 5.84 -7.48 -5.61
C ARG A 20 4.79 -7.83 -4.58
N THR A 21 5.12 -8.80 -3.72
CA THR A 21 4.29 -9.06 -2.54
C THR A 21 4.59 -7.98 -1.51
N LYS A 22 3.57 -7.25 -1.08
CA LYS A 22 3.64 -6.24 -0.02
C LYS A 22 2.84 -6.73 1.18
N ARG A 23 3.22 -6.27 2.37
CA ARG A 23 2.50 -6.51 3.61
C ARG A 23 2.14 -5.19 4.26
N LEU A 24 0.87 -5.04 4.62
CA LEU A 24 0.39 -3.95 5.45
C LEU A 24 0.12 -4.47 6.85
N ARG A 25 0.61 -3.72 7.85
CA ARG A 25 0.34 -3.96 9.26
C ARG A 25 -0.26 -2.70 9.87
N ILE A 26 -1.43 -2.87 10.46
CA ILE A 26 -2.16 -1.84 11.20
C ILE A 26 -2.09 -2.22 12.67
N THR A 27 -1.49 -1.37 13.49
CA THR A 27 -1.32 -1.61 14.93
C THR A 27 -2.16 -0.61 15.72
N ASN A 28 -3.03 -1.10 16.62
CA ASN A 28 -3.76 -0.23 17.54
C ASN A 28 -2.82 0.23 18.67
N SER A 29 -2.33 1.47 18.58
CA SER A 29 -1.45 2.09 19.58
C SER A 29 -2.14 3.23 20.32
N LEU A 30 -3.47 3.27 20.29
CA LEU A 30 -4.28 4.33 20.90
C LEU A 30 -4.02 4.40 22.42
N ALA A 31 -3.69 5.61 22.90
CA ALA A 31 -3.43 5.85 24.32
C ALA A 31 -4.64 5.54 25.21
N SER A 32 -5.86 5.64 24.66
CA SER A 32 -7.12 5.33 25.33
C SER A 32 -7.34 3.84 25.59
N LYS A 33 -6.53 2.95 25.00
CA LYS A 33 -6.63 1.47 25.17
C LYS A 33 -8.03 0.93 24.87
N VAL A 34 -8.68 1.43 23.83
CA VAL A 34 -9.97 0.95 23.34
C VAL A 34 -9.80 0.12 22.06
N ASP A 35 -10.80 -0.69 21.75
CA ASP A 35 -10.85 -1.42 20.49
C ASP A 35 -10.99 -0.46 19.31
N MET A 36 -10.24 -0.75 18.23
CA MET A 36 -10.27 0.01 16.98
C MET A 36 -10.90 -0.83 15.89
N LYS A 37 -11.99 -0.33 15.30
CA LYS A 37 -12.62 -0.92 14.12
C LYS A 37 -11.91 -0.43 12.87
N VAL A 38 -11.49 -1.36 12.01
CA VAL A 38 -10.76 -1.10 10.77
C VAL A 38 -11.54 -1.68 9.60
N HIS A 39 -11.72 -0.93 8.53
CA HIS A 39 -12.31 -1.43 7.28
C HIS A 39 -11.43 -1.01 6.11
N CYS A 40 -10.83 -1.97 5.40
CA CYS A 40 -9.91 -1.71 4.30
C CYS A 40 -10.49 -2.17 2.95
N LYS A 41 -10.22 -1.40 1.89
CA LYS A 41 -10.65 -1.72 0.52
C LYS A 41 -9.60 -1.33 -0.52
N SER A 42 -9.66 -1.97 -1.67
CA SER A 42 -8.90 -1.63 -2.87
C SER A 42 -9.79 -1.74 -4.11
N GLY A 43 -10.26 -0.61 -4.63
CA GLY A 43 -11.25 -0.60 -5.71
C GLY A 43 -12.50 -1.41 -5.34
N ALA A 44 -12.79 -2.46 -6.11
CA ALA A 44 -13.90 -3.38 -5.83
C ALA A 44 -13.57 -4.51 -4.83
N HIS A 45 -12.31 -4.63 -4.40
CA HIS A 45 -11.88 -5.64 -3.45
C HIS A 45 -12.05 -5.12 -2.02
N ASP A 46 -13.04 -5.67 -1.31
CA ASP A 46 -13.31 -5.35 0.08
C ASP A 46 -12.67 -6.42 0.99
N LEU A 47 -11.81 -6.00 1.93
CA LEU A 47 -11.15 -6.91 2.90
C LEU A 47 -12.01 -7.16 4.15
N GLY A 48 -13.16 -6.48 4.25
CA GLY A 48 -14.09 -6.55 5.37
C GLY A 48 -13.67 -5.70 6.58
N GLU A 49 -14.51 -5.76 7.60
CA GLU A 49 -14.30 -5.07 8.86
C GLU A 49 -13.54 -5.97 9.85
N GLN A 50 -12.62 -5.37 10.61
CA GLN A 50 -11.78 -6.04 11.59
C GLN A 50 -11.75 -5.24 12.88
N ILE A 51 -11.85 -5.91 14.03
CA ILE A 51 -11.66 -5.29 15.35
C ILE A 51 -10.23 -5.56 15.79
N VAL A 52 -9.46 -4.50 16.02
CA VAL A 52 -8.08 -4.55 16.49
C VAL A 52 -8.04 -4.08 17.93
N ARG A 53 -7.79 -5.01 18.86
CA ARG A 53 -7.72 -4.69 20.30
C ARG A 53 -6.46 -3.87 20.63
N PRO A 54 -6.40 -3.22 21.81
CA PRO A 54 -5.22 -2.47 22.21
C PRO A 54 -3.94 -3.30 22.09
N THR A 55 -2.89 -2.71 21.51
CA THR A 55 -1.58 -3.34 21.24
C THR A 55 -1.57 -4.48 20.21
N GLU A 56 -2.74 -4.94 19.75
CA GLU A 56 -2.82 -5.95 18.69
C GLU A 56 -2.61 -5.32 17.31
N SER A 57 -2.55 -6.18 16.30
CA SER A 57 -2.38 -5.73 14.92
C SER A 57 -3.17 -6.57 13.93
N TYR A 58 -3.72 -5.90 12.93
CA TYR A 58 -4.31 -6.51 11.75
C TYR A 58 -3.30 -6.45 10.60
N GLU A 59 -3.09 -7.59 9.94
CA GLU A 59 -2.17 -7.73 8.82
C GLU A 59 -2.84 -8.37 7.61
N PHE A 60 -2.48 -7.90 6.43
CA PHE A 60 -2.79 -8.59 5.18
C PHE A 60 -1.67 -8.41 4.16
N ARG A 61 -1.62 -9.33 3.19
CA ARG A 61 -0.66 -9.31 2.08
C ARG A 61 -1.40 -9.20 0.76
N PHE A 62 -0.79 -8.50 -0.17
CA PHE A 62 -1.28 -8.40 -1.54
C PHE A 62 -0.10 -8.35 -2.50
N LYS A 63 -0.37 -8.60 -3.78
CA LYS A 63 0.60 -8.41 -4.86
C LYS A 63 0.29 -7.11 -5.59
N THR A 64 1.30 -6.29 -5.83
CA THR A 64 1.15 -5.13 -6.72
C THR A 64 0.80 -5.63 -8.12
N ASN A 65 -0.12 -4.94 -8.79
CA ASN A 65 -0.47 -5.27 -10.16
C ASN A 65 0.57 -4.71 -11.13
N VAL A 66 0.75 -5.39 -12.28
CA VAL A 66 1.69 -4.97 -13.34
C VAL A 66 1.32 -3.60 -13.93
N MET A 67 0.04 -3.21 -13.83
CA MET A 67 -0.45 -1.90 -14.28
C MET A 67 -0.20 -0.77 -13.28
N GLY A 68 0.33 -1.06 -12.09
CA GLY A 68 0.77 -0.04 -11.17
C GLY A 68 -0.33 0.81 -10.51
N THR A 69 -1.51 0.25 -10.35
CA THR A 69 -2.70 0.97 -9.82
C THR A 69 -3.17 0.48 -8.46
N SER A 70 -2.40 -0.39 -7.78
CA SER A 70 -2.75 -0.87 -6.44
C SER A 70 -2.87 0.29 -5.44
N LEU A 71 -4.09 0.49 -4.92
CA LEU A 71 -4.42 1.49 -3.91
C LEU A 71 -5.25 0.79 -2.83
N PHE A 72 -4.81 0.87 -1.57
CA PHE A 72 -5.62 0.46 -0.42
C PHE A 72 -5.91 1.68 0.43
N PHE A 73 -7.19 1.86 0.75
CA PHE A 73 -7.67 2.84 1.70
C PHE A 73 -8.38 2.12 2.85
N CYS A 74 -8.24 2.67 4.05
CA CYS A 74 -8.88 2.11 5.24
C CYS A 74 -9.57 3.21 6.04
N SER A 75 -10.73 2.89 6.60
CA SER A 75 -11.34 3.66 7.68
C SER A 75 -11.04 3.05 9.04
N PHE A 76 -10.90 3.91 10.03
CA PHE A 76 -10.57 3.59 11.41
C PHE A 76 -11.60 4.28 12.30
N GLN A 77 -12.20 3.54 13.22
CA GLN A 77 -13.21 4.06 14.12
C GLN A 77 -12.96 3.55 15.54
N TRP A 78 -12.99 4.46 16.51
CA TRP A 78 -12.97 4.14 17.93
C TRP A 78 -13.75 5.20 18.71
N GLY A 79 -14.62 4.79 19.63
CA GLY A 79 -15.53 5.74 20.30
C GLY A 79 -16.32 6.57 19.29
N ASN A 80 -16.19 7.90 19.37
CA ASN A 80 -16.80 8.85 18.44
C ASN A 80 -15.84 9.37 17.36
N GLU A 81 -14.60 8.88 17.33
CA GLU A 81 -13.61 9.28 16.33
C GLU A 81 -13.71 8.41 15.08
N PHE A 82 -13.57 9.04 13.92
CA PHE A 82 -13.54 8.37 12.63
C PHE A 82 -12.46 8.99 11.75
N HIS A 83 -11.57 8.15 11.23
CA HIS A 83 -10.49 8.58 10.35
C HIS A 83 -10.44 7.71 9.10
N HIS A 84 -10.01 8.30 7.99
CA HIS A 84 -9.89 7.62 6.70
C HIS A 84 -8.56 7.97 6.06
N PHE A 85 -7.82 6.95 5.61
CA PHE A 85 -6.50 7.13 5.01
C PHE A 85 -6.28 6.20 3.82
N ASP A 86 -5.59 6.71 2.80
CA ASP A 86 -4.91 5.90 1.79
C ASP A 86 -3.69 5.24 2.43
N VAL A 87 -3.86 4.04 2.99
CA VAL A 87 -2.79 3.31 3.70
C VAL A 87 -1.71 2.77 2.77
N TYR A 88 -2.01 2.62 1.48
CA TYR A 88 -1.03 2.25 0.46
C TYR A 88 -1.44 2.78 -0.90
N LYS A 89 -0.49 3.39 -1.63
CA LYS A 89 -0.70 3.81 -3.02
C LYS A 89 0.53 3.45 -3.85
N ASN A 90 0.34 2.71 -4.94
CA ASN A 90 1.40 2.40 -5.88
C ASN A 90 2.04 3.69 -6.43
N GLY A 91 3.37 3.68 -6.64
CA GLY A 91 4.16 4.86 -6.99
C GLY A 91 4.53 5.75 -5.80
N ARG A 92 3.62 6.01 -4.85
CA ARG A 92 3.95 6.71 -3.59
C ARG A 92 4.72 5.78 -2.63
N ASP A 93 4.21 4.57 -2.48
CA ASP A 93 4.70 3.56 -1.53
C ASP A 93 5.42 2.40 -2.22
N ASP A 94 5.55 2.46 -3.55
CA ASP A 94 6.34 1.48 -4.27
C ASP A 94 7.80 1.91 -4.27
N CYS A 95 8.55 1.39 -3.30
CA CYS A 95 9.98 1.63 -3.24
C CYS A 95 10.71 0.69 -4.22
N LEU A 96 11.55 1.32 -5.05
CA LEU A 96 12.46 0.63 -5.94
C LEU A 96 13.52 -0.11 -5.10
N THR A 97 13.92 -1.26 -5.60
CA THR A 97 14.76 -2.28 -4.95
C THR A 97 16.06 -1.66 -4.45
N HIS A 98 16.20 -1.49 -3.13
CA HIS A 98 17.47 -1.48 -2.38
C HIS A 98 17.25 -1.35 -0.85
N ASP A 99 16.00 -1.19 -0.39
CA ASP A 99 15.70 -1.01 1.03
C ASP A 99 14.89 -2.18 1.63
N ALA A 100 15.45 -2.82 2.66
CA ALA A 100 14.83 -3.97 3.35
C ALA A 100 13.48 -3.62 4.03
N LEU A 101 13.23 -2.33 4.25
CA LEU A 101 11.99 -1.81 4.82
C LEU A 101 10.82 -1.73 3.82
N CYS A 102 11.08 -1.92 2.52
CA CYS A 102 10.07 -1.65 1.49
C CYS A 102 8.87 -2.63 1.49
N GLY A 103 9.02 -3.81 2.10
CA GLY A 103 7.94 -4.80 2.23
C GLY A 103 6.94 -4.50 3.33
N TRP A 104 7.24 -3.54 4.21
CA TRP A 104 6.52 -3.31 5.46
C TRP A 104 6.11 -1.84 5.56
N LYS A 105 4.80 -1.57 5.51
CA LYS A 105 4.27 -0.26 5.92
C LYS A 105 3.46 -0.47 7.20
N PHE A 106 3.81 0.32 8.20
CA PHE A 106 3.19 0.34 9.52
C PHE A 106 2.34 1.60 9.64
N CYS A 107 1.02 1.45 9.69
CA CYS A 107 0.15 2.54 10.13
C CYS A 107 0.01 2.41 11.65
N ARG A 108 0.68 3.30 12.38
CA ARG A 108 0.46 3.49 13.82
C ARG A 108 -0.47 4.69 13.98
N LEU A 109 -1.60 4.45 14.62
CA LEU A 109 -2.55 5.47 15.08
C LEU A 109 -2.51 5.51 16.61
#